data_AF-A0A1M5EIR4-F1
#
_entry.id   AF-A0A1M5EIR4-F1
#
_cell.length_a   1.000
_cell.length_b   1.000
_cell.length_c   1.000
_cell.angle_alpha   90.00
_cell.angle_beta   90.00
_cell.angle_gamma   90.00
#
_symmetry.space_group_name_H-M   'P 1'
#
loop_
_entity.id
_entity.type
_entity.pdbx_description
1 polymer ?
#
loop_
_entity_poly.entity_id
_entity_poly.type
_entity_poly.pdbx_seq_one_letter_code
_entity_poly.pdbx_strand_id
1 'polypeptide(L)'
;MARQISSIKAIGTIQGINFYQEEDDYLAREKPGVDSKRFFSDAAFAGSRASSSRFGRANTLWSLVYRYVLPGYKCKTLASLCRKQGLALVHERIQEEDVLRRLHSYLHSLHCMAISAADFELSIPALLREADARTNSKLKKPKKRKKENLTIIISEPPTAEDKEYLTHEEHDFDWDIVFAGSFYKDYEIPICLAGRVRDNFRGLKTVLLKPKEKIVDEWVKLE
;
A
#
# COMPACT_ATOMS: atom_id res chain seq x y z
N MET A 1 -4.05 -42.71 16.00
CA MET A 1 -5.22 -42.81 15.10
C MET A 1 -6.17 -41.68 15.42
N ALA A 2 -6.63 -40.92 14.42
CA ALA A 2 -7.65 -39.89 14.63
C ALA A 2 -9.00 -40.60 14.92
N ARG A 3 -9.59 -40.35 16.10
CA ARG A 3 -10.94 -40.81 16.44
C ARG A 3 -11.94 -39.69 16.13
N GLN A 4 -13.07 -40.04 15.53
CA GLN A 4 -14.21 -39.16 15.35
C GLN A 4 -14.85 -38.87 16.72
N ILE A 5 -14.98 -37.59 17.07
CA ILE A 5 -15.44 -37.15 18.41
C ILE A 5 -16.92 -36.72 18.39
N SER A 6 -17.53 -36.44 17.23
CA SER A 6 -18.98 -36.21 17.08
C SER A 6 -19.47 -36.52 15.65
N SER A 7 -20.80 -36.65 15.47
CA SER A 7 -21.43 -37.10 14.22
C SER A 7 -21.40 -36.06 13.09
N ILE A 8 -21.42 -34.75 13.38
CA ILE A 8 -21.31 -33.68 12.38
C ILE A 8 -20.58 -32.48 12.99
N LYS A 9 -19.49 -32.03 12.34
CA LYS A 9 -18.81 -30.75 12.64
C LYS A 9 -18.79 -29.94 11.36
N ALA A 10 -19.40 -28.76 11.37
CA ALA A 10 -19.50 -27.88 10.22
C ALA A 10 -18.83 -26.54 10.52
N ILE A 11 -17.98 -26.07 9.61
CA ILE A 11 -17.40 -24.72 9.62
C ILE A 11 -17.60 -24.17 8.21
N GLY A 12 -18.19 -22.98 8.09
CA GLY A 12 -18.45 -22.36 6.79
C GLY A 12 -19.83 -21.72 6.69
N THR A 13 -20.25 -21.38 5.46
CA THR A 13 -21.52 -20.67 5.20
C THR A 13 -22.36 -21.44 4.20
N ILE A 14 -23.61 -21.76 4.55
CA ILE A 14 -24.59 -22.37 3.63
C ILE A 14 -25.89 -21.57 3.72
N GLN A 15 -26.38 -21.08 2.58
CA GLN A 15 -27.67 -20.38 2.46
C GLN A 15 -27.90 -19.26 3.51
N GLY A 16 -26.84 -18.52 3.87
CA GLY A 16 -26.93 -17.43 4.84
C GLY A 16 -26.81 -17.85 6.30
N ILE A 17 -26.65 -19.15 6.58
CA ILE A 17 -26.31 -19.67 7.91
C ILE A 17 -24.79 -19.88 7.98
N ASN A 18 -24.16 -19.26 8.98
CA ASN A 18 -22.75 -19.41 9.29
C ASN A 18 -22.56 -20.40 10.43
N PHE A 19 -21.80 -21.45 10.15
CA PHE A 19 -21.34 -22.44 11.11
C PHE A 19 -19.92 -22.07 11.56
N TYR A 20 -19.72 -21.90 12.85
CA TYR A 20 -18.44 -21.51 13.43
C TYR A 20 -18.24 -22.21 14.77
N GLN A 21 -16.98 -22.31 15.20
CA GLN A 21 -16.64 -22.85 16.51
C GLN A 21 -16.47 -21.69 17.49
N GLU A 22 -17.10 -21.79 18.65
CA GLU A 22 -16.93 -20.87 19.78
C GLU A 22 -16.58 -21.72 21.01
N GLU A 23 -15.38 -21.51 21.55
CA GLU A 23 -14.80 -22.36 22.59
C GLU A 23 -14.84 -23.86 22.18
N ASP A 24 -15.57 -24.68 22.92
CA ASP A 24 -15.72 -26.11 22.69
C ASP A 24 -16.97 -26.49 21.87
N ASP A 25 -17.80 -25.51 21.50
CA ASP A 25 -19.08 -25.73 20.83
C ASP A 25 -19.07 -25.32 19.34
N TYR A 26 -19.89 -26.02 18.55
CA TYR A 26 -20.16 -25.68 17.15
C TYR A 26 -21.51 -24.99 17.06
N LEU A 27 -21.50 -23.69 16.76
CA LEU A 27 -22.68 -22.84 16.70
C LEU A 27 -23.06 -22.54 15.25
N ALA A 28 -24.36 -22.33 15.03
CA ALA A 28 -24.91 -21.85 13.78
C ALA A 28 -25.64 -20.52 14.04
N ARG A 29 -25.37 -19.52 13.21
CA ARG A 29 -26.10 -18.24 13.24
C ARG A 29 -26.44 -17.77 11.84
N GLU A 30 -27.54 -17.05 11.70
CA GLU A 30 -27.78 -16.27 10.49
C GLU A 30 -26.66 -15.23 10.31
N LYS A 31 -26.26 -14.98 9.05
CA LYS A 31 -25.08 -14.20 8.67
C LYS A 31 -24.89 -12.98 9.59
N PRO A 32 -23.78 -12.90 10.35
CA PRO A 32 -23.46 -11.78 11.23
C PRO A 32 -22.97 -10.63 10.35
N GLY A 33 -23.91 -9.92 9.74
CA GLY A 33 -23.61 -8.87 8.80
C GLY A 33 -24.81 -7.96 8.64
N VAL A 34 -24.56 -6.66 8.69
CA VAL A 34 -25.55 -5.66 8.30
C VAL A 34 -25.83 -5.88 6.81
N ASP A 35 -27.11 -6.05 6.44
CA ASP A 35 -27.48 -6.14 5.03
C ASP A 35 -27.05 -4.87 4.29
N SER A 36 -26.63 -5.01 3.03
CA SER A 36 -26.20 -3.87 2.21
C SER A 36 -27.31 -2.83 2.11
N LYS A 37 -28.58 -3.25 1.96
CA LYS A 37 -29.71 -2.30 1.93
C LYS A 37 -29.75 -1.48 3.20
N ARG A 38 -29.65 -2.15 4.37
CA ARG A 38 -29.61 -1.48 5.67
C ARG A 38 -28.42 -0.54 5.79
N PHE A 39 -27.20 -0.94 5.38
CA PHE A 39 -26.04 -0.06 5.42
C PHE A 39 -26.25 1.24 4.61
N PHE A 40 -26.94 1.18 3.47
CA PHE A 40 -27.20 2.35 2.64
C PHE A 40 -28.38 3.21 3.10
N SER A 41 -29.41 2.61 3.72
CA SER A 41 -30.63 3.33 4.12
C SER A 41 -30.65 3.79 5.58
N ASP A 42 -30.09 3.02 6.50
CA ASP A 42 -30.21 3.24 7.94
C ASP A 42 -29.33 4.42 8.40
N ALA A 43 -29.92 5.31 9.21
CA ALA A 43 -29.28 6.51 9.74
C ALA A 43 -28.10 6.18 10.67
N ALA A 44 -28.14 5.03 11.36
CA ALA A 44 -27.05 4.57 12.22
C ALA A 44 -25.71 4.44 11.48
N PHE A 45 -25.73 4.21 10.16
CA PHE A 45 -24.53 4.09 9.32
C PHE A 45 -24.14 5.39 8.59
N ALA A 46 -24.81 6.51 8.84
CA ALA A 46 -24.51 7.79 8.17
C ALA A 46 -23.03 8.20 8.35
N GLY A 47 -22.48 8.05 9.57
CA GLY A 47 -21.07 8.32 9.85
C GLY A 47 -20.11 7.38 9.11
N SER A 48 -20.45 6.10 9.00
CA SER A 48 -19.66 5.09 8.27
C SER A 48 -19.65 5.36 6.76
N ARG A 49 -20.79 5.78 6.18
CA ARG A 49 -20.88 6.19 4.78
C ARG A 49 -20.07 7.45 4.50
N ALA A 50 -20.18 8.46 5.36
CA ALA A 50 -19.38 9.68 5.26
C ALA A 50 -17.87 9.37 5.33
N SER A 51 -17.45 8.50 6.25
CA SER A 51 -16.05 8.08 6.39
C SER A 51 -15.56 7.28 5.17
N SER A 52 -16.40 6.39 4.65
CA SER A 52 -16.10 5.61 3.44
C SER A 52 -15.96 6.50 2.20
N SER A 53 -16.81 7.53 2.07
CA SER A 53 -16.71 8.54 1.02
C SER A 53 -15.38 9.31 1.10
N ARG A 54 -15.00 9.80 2.31
CA ARG A 54 -13.70 10.46 2.53
C ARG A 54 -12.53 9.55 2.20
N PHE A 55 -12.57 8.29 2.63
CA PHE A 55 -11.52 7.32 2.33
C PHE A 55 -11.42 7.04 0.83
N GLY A 56 -12.56 6.93 0.14
CA GLY A 56 -12.62 6.81 -1.31
C GLY A 56 -11.99 8.01 -2.02
N ARG A 57 -12.34 9.23 -1.58
CA ARG A 57 -11.80 10.46 -2.15
C ARG A 57 -10.30 10.60 -1.91
N ALA A 58 -9.84 10.39 -0.69
CA ALA A 58 -8.42 10.37 -0.36
C ALA A 58 -7.65 9.37 -1.21
N ASN A 59 -8.22 8.17 -1.44
CA ASN A 59 -7.62 7.15 -2.30
C ASN A 59 -7.43 7.60 -3.74
N THR A 60 -8.42 8.31 -4.28
CA THR A 60 -8.34 8.88 -5.61
C THR A 60 -7.22 9.94 -5.69
N LEU A 61 -7.20 10.89 -4.75
CA LEU A 61 -6.24 12.00 -4.75
C LEU A 61 -4.78 11.51 -4.62
N TRP A 62 -4.44 10.67 -3.65
CA TRP A 62 -3.05 10.20 -3.54
C TRP A 62 -2.64 9.36 -4.75
N SER A 63 -3.55 8.59 -5.34
CA SER A 63 -3.26 7.80 -6.54
C SER A 63 -3.03 8.65 -7.79
N LEU A 64 -3.58 9.88 -7.84
CA LEU A 64 -3.32 10.86 -8.90
C LEU A 64 -1.88 11.35 -8.83
N VAL A 65 -1.45 11.79 -7.65
CA VAL A 65 -0.07 12.27 -7.44
C VAL A 65 0.94 11.13 -7.61
N TYR A 66 0.66 9.95 -7.04
CA TYR A 66 1.55 8.79 -7.07
C TYR A 66 1.85 8.26 -8.49
N ARG A 67 1.07 8.65 -9.51
CA ARG A 67 1.38 8.29 -10.91
C ARG A 67 2.68 8.90 -11.37
N TYR A 68 2.98 10.11 -10.92
CA TYR A 68 4.20 10.86 -11.26
C TYR A 68 5.43 10.39 -10.47
N VAL A 69 5.28 9.44 -9.55
CA VAL A 69 6.43 8.82 -8.90
C VAL A 69 7.23 8.04 -9.95
N LEU A 70 8.54 8.28 -9.97
CA LEU A 70 9.49 7.57 -10.81
C LEU A 70 9.34 6.07 -10.56
N PRO A 71 9.25 5.24 -11.60
CA PRO A 71 8.78 3.88 -11.36
C PRO A 71 9.65 2.99 -10.48
N GLY A 72 10.98 3.13 -10.51
CA GLY A 72 11.86 2.42 -9.59
C GLY A 72 11.65 2.78 -8.12
N TYR A 73 11.03 3.93 -7.84
CA TYR A 73 10.63 4.32 -6.49
C TYR A 73 9.27 3.76 -6.07
N LYS A 74 8.51 3.13 -6.99
CA LYS A 74 7.19 2.59 -6.67
C LYS A 74 7.31 1.30 -5.86
N CYS A 75 7.09 1.41 -4.54
CA CYS A 75 7.03 0.26 -3.63
C CYS A 75 5.77 0.29 -2.74
N LYS A 76 5.42 -0.84 -2.12
CA LYS A 76 4.25 -0.94 -1.21
C LYS A 76 4.35 0.04 -0.04
N THR A 77 5.58 0.25 0.43
CA THR A 77 5.90 1.13 1.55
C THR A 77 5.60 2.59 1.22
N LEU A 78 6.18 3.12 0.13
CA LEU A 78 5.95 4.49 -0.31
C LEU A 78 4.45 4.74 -0.62
N ALA A 79 3.79 3.79 -1.28
CA ALA A 79 2.34 3.86 -1.52
C ALA A 79 1.53 3.92 -0.21
N SER A 80 1.92 3.14 0.81
CA SER A 80 1.28 3.13 2.12
C SER A 80 1.44 4.47 2.85
N LEU A 81 2.63 5.08 2.78
CA LEU A 81 2.91 6.39 3.36
C LEU A 81 2.14 7.50 2.66
N CYS A 82 2.22 7.56 1.33
CA CYS A 82 1.47 8.51 0.51
C CYS A 82 -0.05 8.42 0.77
N ARG A 83 -0.58 7.19 0.90
CA ARG A 83 -1.98 6.96 1.27
C ARG A 83 -2.33 7.48 2.66
N LYS A 84 -1.48 7.24 3.68
CA LYS A 84 -1.70 7.74 5.04
C LYS A 84 -1.70 9.26 5.07
N GLN A 85 -0.75 9.88 4.38
CA GLN A 85 -0.66 11.33 4.27
C GLN A 85 -1.90 11.92 3.59
N GLY A 86 -2.32 11.34 2.45
CA GLY A 86 -3.52 11.79 1.75
C GLY A 86 -4.78 11.66 2.60
N LEU A 87 -4.88 10.60 3.41
CA LEU A 87 -5.99 10.42 4.34
C LEU A 87 -5.98 11.46 5.46
N ALA A 88 -4.82 11.76 6.03
CA ALA A 88 -4.67 12.78 7.07
C ALA A 88 -5.08 14.16 6.57
N LEU A 89 -4.58 14.56 5.40
CA LEU A 89 -4.88 15.86 4.79
C LEU A 89 -6.38 16.03 4.47
N VAL A 90 -7.03 14.99 3.94
CA VAL A 90 -8.49 15.01 3.69
C VAL A 90 -9.27 15.03 5.01
N HIS A 91 -8.78 14.37 6.05
CA HIS A 91 -9.41 14.40 7.38
C HIS A 91 -9.38 15.79 8.01
N GLU A 92 -8.32 16.55 7.79
CA GLU A 92 -8.19 17.96 8.18
C GLU A 92 -9.08 18.93 7.36
N ARG A 93 -9.83 18.41 6.37
CA ARG A 93 -10.70 19.21 5.47
C ARG A 93 -9.95 20.27 4.66
N ILE A 94 -8.70 19.99 4.33
CA ILE A 94 -7.90 20.80 3.40
C ILE A 94 -8.54 20.77 2.00
N GLN A 95 -8.47 21.88 1.27
CA GLN A 95 -8.94 21.94 -0.12
C GLN A 95 -8.17 20.97 -1.01
N GLU A 96 -8.82 20.38 -2.00
CA GLU A 96 -8.24 19.25 -2.71
C GLU A 96 -7.01 19.63 -3.56
N GLU A 97 -6.96 20.85 -4.08
CA GLU A 97 -5.79 21.46 -4.70
C GLU A 97 -4.60 21.41 -3.73
N ASP A 98 -4.82 21.82 -2.48
CA ASP A 98 -3.78 21.86 -1.45
C ASP A 98 -3.41 20.46 -0.98
N VAL A 99 -4.34 19.50 -0.98
CA VAL A 99 -4.02 18.08 -0.75
C VAL A 99 -3.07 17.58 -1.83
N LEU A 100 -3.37 17.86 -3.11
CA LEU A 100 -2.51 17.47 -4.23
C LEU A 100 -1.13 18.13 -4.14
N ARG A 101 -1.06 19.44 -3.85
CA ARG A 101 0.20 20.17 -3.65
C ARG A 101 1.03 19.60 -2.52
N ARG A 102 0.45 19.38 -1.33
CA ARG A 102 1.17 18.85 -0.17
C ARG A 102 1.67 17.43 -0.41
N LEU A 103 0.88 16.59 -1.07
CA LEU A 103 1.31 15.25 -1.47
C LEU A 103 2.45 15.29 -2.50
N HIS A 104 2.38 16.22 -3.47
CA HIS A 104 3.46 16.43 -4.42
C HIS A 104 4.73 16.90 -3.71
N SER A 105 4.65 17.93 -2.86
CA SER A 105 5.78 18.45 -2.08
C SER A 105 6.44 17.36 -1.24
N TYR A 106 5.65 16.52 -0.57
CA TYR A 106 6.16 15.38 0.19
C TYR A 106 6.90 14.37 -0.71
N LEU A 107 6.33 13.96 -1.83
CA LEU A 107 7.02 13.02 -2.74
C LEU A 107 8.23 13.67 -3.44
N HIS A 108 8.18 14.98 -3.68
CA HIS A 108 9.28 15.73 -4.26
C HIS A 108 10.44 15.86 -3.27
N SER A 109 10.19 16.02 -1.96
CA SER A 109 11.25 16.04 -0.94
C SER A 109 11.97 14.69 -0.82
N LEU A 110 11.28 13.60 -1.17
CA LEU A 110 11.85 12.26 -1.33
C LEU A 110 12.60 12.05 -2.65
N HIS A 111 12.74 13.09 -3.49
CA HIS A 111 13.45 13.05 -4.78
C HIS A 111 12.92 11.94 -5.72
N CYS A 112 11.65 11.54 -5.58
CA CYS A 112 11.08 10.41 -6.31
C CYS A 112 10.07 10.82 -7.39
N MET A 113 10.01 12.10 -7.75
CA MET A 113 9.02 12.66 -8.69
C MET A 113 9.60 12.86 -10.08
N ALA A 114 8.83 12.49 -11.11
CA ALA A 114 9.17 12.65 -12.52
C ALA A 114 8.76 14.01 -13.10
N ILE A 115 8.02 14.82 -12.33
CA ILE A 115 7.46 16.10 -12.74
C ILE A 115 7.92 17.20 -11.80
N SER A 116 8.19 18.39 -12.32
CA SER A 116 8.54 19.56 -11.51
C SER A 116 7.31 20.10 -10.77
N ALA A 117 7.52 20.88 -9.70
CA ALA A 117 6.41 21.53 -9.00
C ALA A 117 5.62 22.49 -9.91
N ALA A 118 6.29 23.20 -10.81
CA ALA A 118 5.66 24.12 -11.76
C ALA A 118 4.77 23.38 -12.76
N ASP A 119 5.28 22.28 -13.34
CA ASP A 119 4.52 21.48 -14.29
C ASP A 119 3.37 20.72 -13.60
N PHE A 120 3.57 20.29 -12.35
CA PHE A 120 2.53 19.66 -11.57
C PHE A 120 1.38 20.63 -11.27
N GLU A 121 1.68 21.89 -10.93
CA GLU A 121 0.67 22.92 -10.69
C GLU A 121 -0.26 23.11 -11.91
N LEU A 122 0.31 23.11 -13.12
CA LEU A 122 -0.47 23.18 -14.37
C LEU A 122 -1.40 21.97 -14.56
N SER A 123 -1.06 20.82 -13.97
CA SER A 123 -1.86 19.59 -14.07
C SER A 123 -3.04 19.52 -13.09
N ILE A 124 -3.02 20.29 -11.98
CA ILE A 124 -4.01 20.20 -10.89
C ILE A 124 -5.46 20.29 -11.41
N PRO A 125 -5.86 21.24 -12.27
CA PRO A 125 -7.24 21.33 -12.75
C PRO A 125 -7.67 20.10 -13.56
N ALA A 126 -6.75 19.44 -14.27
CA ALA A 126 -7.04 18.21 -14.98
C ALA A 126 -7.18 17.02 -14.01
N LEU A 127 -6.31 16.95 -12.99
CA LEU A 127 -6.35 15.91 -11.97
C LEU A 127 -7.64 15.93 -11.14
N LEU A 128 -8.14 17.12 -10.80
CA LEU A 128 -9.41 17.27 -10.08
C LEU A 128 -10.62 16.81 -10.92
N ARG A 129 -10.67 17.22 -12.20
CA ARG A 129 -11.69 16.71 -13.14
C ARG A 129 -11.66 15.18 -13.25
N GLU A 130 -10.46 14.59 -13.28
CA GLU A 130 -10.31 13.14 -13.29
C GLU A 130 -10.77 12.50 -11.97
N ALA A 131 -10.48 13.12 -10.82
CA ALA A 131 -10.91 12.64 -9.52
C ALA A 131 -12.44 12.55 -9.43
N ASP A 132 -13.13 13.56 -9.95
CA ASP A 132 -14.60 13.61 -10.00
C ASP A 132 -15.17 12.51 -10.90
N ALA A 133 -14.57 12.31 -12.08
CA ALA A 133 -14.97 11.24 -12.99
C ALA A 133 -14.77 9.84 -12.38
N ARG A 134 -13.72 9.62 -11.58
CA ARG A 134 -13.45 8.34 -10.90
C ARG A 134 -14.45 8.04 -9.78
N THR A 135 -14.96 9.07 -9.11
CA THR A 135 -15.98 8.91 -8.06
C THR A 135 -17.26 8.28 -8.62
N ASN A 136 -17.55 8.53 -9.90
CA ASN A 136 -18.78 8.09 -10.57
C ASN A 136 -18.64 6.81 -11.41
N SER A 137 -17.41 6.29 -11.62
CA SER A 137 -17.21 5.12 -12.49
C SER A 137 -16.71 3.88 -11.72
N LYS A 138 -17.43 2.76 -11.90
CA LYS A 138 -16.92 1.42 -11.55
C LYS A 138 -15.90 0.99 -12.62
N LEU A 139 -14.68 1.54 -12.55
CA LEU A 139 -13.62 1.13 -13.47
C LEU A 139 -13.37 -0.38 -13.36
N LYS A 140 -13.48 -1.08 -14.50
CA LYS A 140 -13.03 -2.48 -14.60
C LYS A 140 -11.54 -2.51 -14.30
N LYS A 141 -11.14 -3.26 -13.27
CA LYS A 141 -9.72 -3.46 -12.98
C LYS A 141 -9.06 -4.10 -14.20
N PRO A 142 -7.97 -3.53 -14.75
CA PRO A 142 -7.24 -4.17 -15.82
C PRO A 142 -6.72 -5.53 -15.36
N LYS A 143 -6.69 -6.53 -16.26
CA LYS A 143 -6.07 -7.82 -15.97
C LYS A 143 -4.58 -7.58 -15.72
N LYS A 144 -4.12 -7.87 -14.49
CA LYS A 144 -2.69 -7.81 -14.17
C LYS A 144 -1.96 -8.88 -14.96
N ARG A 145 -0.91 -8.51 -15.69
CA ARG A 145 0.04 -9.48 -16.26
C ARG A 145 0.78 -10.17 -15.11
N LYS A 146 1.04 -11.48 -15.23
CA LYS A 146 1.94 -12.18 -14.31
C LYS A 146 3.36 -11.65 -14.58
N LYS A 147 4.01 -11.11 -13.56
CA LYS A 147 5.42 -10.76 -13.62
C LYS A 147 6.25 -11.94 -13.13
N GLU A 148 7.45 -12.09 -13.67
CA GLU A 148 8.42 -13.05 -13.16
C GLU A 148 9.05 -12.53 -11.86
N ASN A 149 9.41 -13.44 -10.96
CA ASN A 149 9.98 -13.07 -9.68
C ASN A 149 11.51 -13.01 -9.77
N LEU A 150 12.10 -11.86 -9.44
CA LEU A 150 13.56 -11.69 -9.35
C LEU A 150 13.96 -11.49 -7.88
N THR A 151 15.11 -12.03 -7.46
CA THR A 151 15.65 -11.70 -6.13
C THR A 151 17.09 -11.27 -6.30
N ILE A 152 17.37 -10.03 -5.90
CA ILE A 152 18.67 -9.38 -6.05
C ILE A 152 19.41 -9.54 -4.72
N ILE A 153 20.64 -10.03 -4.80
CA ILE A 153 21.52 -10.18 -3.64
C ILE A 153 22.52 -9.04 -3.70
N ILE A 154 22.48 -8.19 -2.69
CA ILE A 154 23.41 -7.05 -2.56
C ILE A 154 24.44 -7.43 -1.49
N SER A 155 25.69 -7.61 -1.92
CA SER A 155 26.81 -7.95 -1.04
C SER A 155 27.61 -6.73 -0.58
N GLU A 156 27.50 -5.61 -1.27
CA GLU A 156 28.23 -4.37 -1.01
C GLU A 156 27.29 -3.16 -1.23
N PRO A 157 27.57 -2.00 -0.62
CA PRO A 157 26.78 -0.78 -0.84
C PRO A 157 26.67 -0.44 -2.35
N PRO A 158 25.46 -0.42 -2.94
CA PRO A 158 25.27 -0.08 -4.34
C PRO A 158 25.81 1.31 -4.65
N THR A 159 26.54 1.41 -5.76
CA THR A 159 27.04 2.66 -6.31
C THR A 159 25.90 3.54 -6.83
N ALA A 160 26.20 4.77 -7.25
CA ALA A 160 25.19 5.63 -7.89
C ALA A 160 24.64 5.00 -9.17
N GLU A 161 25.49 4.35 -9.97
CA GLU A 161 25.10 3.66 -11.20
C GLU A 161 24.21 2.44 -10.91
N ASP A 162 24.54 1.63 -9.90
CA ASP A 162 23.70 0.49 -9.49
C ASP A 162 22.30 0.94 -9.09
N LYS A 163 22.20 2.07 -8.36
CA LYS A 163 20.92 2.65 -7.94
C LYS A 163 20.11 3.13 -9.14
N GLU A 164 20.75 3.75 -10.12
CA GLU A 164 20.11 4.20 -11.36
C GLU A 164 19.60 3.00 -12.17
N TYR A 165 20.43 1.97 -12.37
CA TYR A 165 20.08 0.76 -13.10
C TYR A 165 18.89 0.02 -12.49
N LEU A 166 18.93 -0.20 -11.17
CA LEU A 166 17.80 -0.75 -10.40
C LEU A 166 16.55 0.09 -10.64
N THR A 167 16.65 1.42 -10.54
CA THR A 167 15.49 2.30 -10.71
C THR A 167 14.86 2.26 -12.11
N HIS A 168 15.63 1.96 -13.16
CA HIS A 168 15.18 2.01 -14.56
C HIS A 168 14.67 0.67 -15.11
N GLU A 169 15.30 -0.48 -14.81
CA GLU A 169 15.01 -1.77 -15.48
C GLU A 169 13.97 -2.68 -14.77
N GLU A 170 13.44 -2.24 -13.63
CA GLU A 170 12.63 -3.08 -12.73
C GLU A 170 11.14 -3.24 -13.10
N HIS A 171 10.70 -2.73 -14.25
CA HIS A 171 9.29 -2.75 -14.61
C HIS A 171 8.76 -4.12 -15.00
N ASP A 172 9.63 -4.97 -15.52
CA ASP A 172 9.23 -6.26 -16.08
C ASP A 172 9.13 -7.36 -15.01
N PHE A 173 9.81 -7.17 -13.88
CA PHE A 173 9.91 -8.15 -12.81
C PHE A 173 9.15 -7.72 -11.54
N ASP A 174 8.68 -8.71 -10.77
CA ASP A 174 8.35 -8.52 -9.36
C ASP A 174 9.59 -8.92 -8.55
N TRP A 175 10.32 -7.94 -8.06
CA TRP A 175 11.65 -8.17 -7.48
C TRP A 175 11.68 -7.87 -5.99
N ASP A 176 12.57 -8.56 -5.27
CA ASP A 176 12.88 -8.39 -3.85
C ASP A 176 14.42 -8.35 -3.66
N ILE A 177 14.89 -7.83 -2.52
CA ILE A 177 16.32 -7.68 -2.20
C ILE A 177 16.68 -8.46 -0.94
N VAL A 178 17.88 -9.04 -0.93
CA VAL A 178 18.54 -9.50 0.29
C VAL A 178 19.91 -8.83 0.41
N PHE A 179 20.16 -8.16 1.53
CA PHE A 179 21.46 -7.57 1.84
C PHE A 179 22.32 -8.60 2.56
N ALA A 180 23.10 -9.37 1.82
CA ALA A 180 23.88 -10.51 2.32
C ALA A 180 25.39 -10.23 2.26
N GLY A 181 25.82 -9.19 2.95
CA GLY A 181 27.18 -8.66 2.83
C GLY A 181 27.63 -7.88 4.06
N SER A 182 28.71 -7.09 3.92
CA SER A 182 29.22 -6.23 4.98
C SER A 182 28.83 -4.79 4.70
N PHE A 183 27.98 -4.23 5.56
CA PHE A 183 27.49 -2.85 5.45
C PHE A 183 27.91 -2.05 6.68
N TYR A 184 28.05 -0.73 6.50
CA TYR A 184 28.28 0.18 7.61
C TYR A 184 27.08 0.16 8.58
N LYS A 185 27.32 0.42 9.87
CA LYS A 185 26.25 0.42 10.90
C LYS A 185 25.16 1.45 10.64
N ASP A 186 25.53 2.54 9.99
CA ASP A 186 24.72 3.71 9.62
C ASP A 186 24.33 3.70 8.14
N TYR A 187 24.41 2.54 7.46
CA TYR A 187 24.08 2.46 6.05
C TYR A 187 22.59 2.70 5.79
N GLU A 188 22.26 3.84 5.21
CA GLU A 188 20.87 4.21 4.89
C GLU A 188 20.37 3.50 3.62
N ILE A 189 19.26 2.76 3.75
CA ILE A 189 18.63 2.08 2.62
C ILE A 189 17.70 3.09 1.89
N PRO A 190 17.87 3.31 0.58
CA PRO A 190 16.92 4.11 -0.19
C PRO A 190 15.50 3.57 -0.04
N ILE A 191 14.51 4.46 0.12
CA ILE A 191 13.11 4.08 0.40
C ILE A 191 12.50 3.14 -0.66
N CYS A 192 12.98 3.23 -1.91
CA CYS A 192 12.62 2.34 -3.01
C CYS A 192 13.02 0.89 -2.73
N LEU A 193 14.23 0.68 -2.19
CA LEU A 193 14.78 -0.62 -1.81
C LEU A 193 14.18 -1.10 -0.47
N ALA A 194 13.93 -0.20 0.48
CA ALA A 194 13.42 -0.52 1.81
C ALA A 194 12.08 -1.28 1.78
N GLY A 195 11.21 -0.98 0.81
CA GLY A 195 9.94 -1.69 0.63
C GLY A 195 10.03 -3.06 -0.05
N ARG A 196 11.23 -3.46 -0.48
CA ARG A 196 11.54 -4.70 -1.21
C ARG A 196 12.47 -5.64 -0.45
N VAL A 197 12.92 -5.25 0.76
CA VAL A 197 13.84 -6.05 1.56
C VAL A 197 13.15 -7.31 2.07
N ARG A 198 13.78 -8.46 1.83
CA ARG A 198 13.37 -9.77 2.32
C ARG A 198 14.33 -10.22 3.43
N ASP A 199 13.79 -10.79 4.51
CA ASP A 199 14.61 -11.19 5.67
C ASP A 199 15.55 -12.36 5.36
N ASN A 200 15.11 -13.29 4.51
CA ASN A 200 15.85 -14.49 4.15
C ASN A 200 15.53 -14.92 2.72
N PHE A 201 16.56 -15.27 1.95
CA PHE A 201 16.42 -15.97 0.69
C PHE A 201 17.46 -17.07 0.57
N ARG A 202 16.99 -18.32 0.42
CA ARG A 202 17.85 -19.50 0.19
C ARG A 202 19.03 -19.63 1.19
N GLY A 203 18.80 -19.24 2.45
CA GLY A 203 19.82 -19.32 3.51
C GLY A 203 20.63 -18.03 3.72
N LEU A 204 20.55 -17.07 2.78
CA LEU A 204 21.12 -15.73 2.95
C LEU A 204 20.15 -14.89 3.78
N LYS A 205 20.62 -14.35 4.91
CA LYS A 205 19.86 -13.44 5.75
C LYS A 205 20.28 -12.01 5.49
N THR A 206 19.30 -11.12 5.47
CA THR A 206 19.57 -9.68 5.44
C THR A 206 20.25 -9.29 6.76
N VAL A 207 21.47 -8.75 6.67
CA VAL A 207 22.25 -8.29 7.84
C VAL A 207 21.81 -6.90 8.32
N LEU A 208 21.09 -6.15 7.49
CA LEU A 208 20.47 -4.89 7.86
C LEU A 208 19.17 -5.19 8.63
N LEU A 209 19.09 -4.73 9.88
CA LEU A 209 17.89 -4.91 10.71
C LEU A 209 16.69 -4.25 10.01
N LYS A 210 15.51 -4.89 10.08
CA LYS A 210 14.27 -4.20 9.74
C LYS A 210 14.17 -2.94 10.61
N PRO A 211 13.81 -1.78 10.05
CA PRO A 211 13.49 -0.65 10.90
C PRO A 211 12.37 -1.00 11.86
N LYS A 212 12.66 -0.88 13.15
CA LYS A 212 11.66 -1.02 14.21
C LYS A 212 10.69 0.16 14.23
N GLU A 213 11.12 1.31 13.74
CA GLU A 213 10.30 2.52 13.73
C GLU A 213 9.50 2.63 12.43
N LYS A 214 8.20 2.94 12.60
CA LYS A 214 7.34 3.40 11.51
C LYS A 214 8.10 4.47 10.77
N ILE A 215 8.25 4.31 9.46
CA ILE A 215 8.85 5.31 8.58
C ILE A 215 8.20 6.66 8.87
N VAL A 216 8.99 7.53 9.51
CA VAL A 216 8.73 8.95 9.67
C VAL A 216 9.72 9.61 8.73
N ASP A 217 9.18 10.29 7.73
CA ASP A 217 9.82 11.22 6.81
C ASP A 217 11.32 11.03 6.48
N GLU A 218 11.52 10.69 5.21
CA GLU A 218 12.78 10.73 4.45
C GLU A 218 13.80 9.62 4.67
N TRP A 219 13.96 9.07 5.88
CA TRP A 219 14.97 8.02 6.10
C TRP A 219 14.54 6.92 7.06
N VAL A 220 15.10 5.75 6.82
CA VAL A 220 14.99 4.59 7.69
C VAL A 220 16.25 4.55 8.55
N LYS A 221 16.22 5.10 9.76
CA LYS A 221 17.32 4.92 10.71
C LYS A 221 17.40 3.45 11.12
N LEU A 222 18.59 2.87 10.96
CA LEU A 222 18.94 1.57 11.51
C LEU A 222 19.38 1.76 12.96
N GLU A 223 18.60 1.23 13.90
CA GLU A 223 19.05 0.93 15.28
C GLU A 223 19.05 -0.58 15.51
#